data_AF-A0A952L7J9-F1
#
_entry.id   AF-A0A952L7J9-F1
#
_cell.length_a   1.000
_cell.length_b   1.000
_cell.length_c   1.000
_cell.angle_alpha   90.00
_cell.angle_beta   90.00
_cell.angle_gamma   90.00
#
_symmetry.space_group_name_H-M   'P 1'
#
loop_
_entity.id
_entity.type
_entity.pdbx_description
1 polymer ?
#
loop_
_entity_poly.entity_id
_entity_poly.type
_entity_poly.pdbx_seq_one_letter_code
_entity_poly.pdbx_strand_id
1 'polypeptide(L)'
;MKTLKTMVAVAVGALALSLNGAPGAEFGFSQASAQESVRKEVGVPLTEASKFVKAGKYKEALAKLRDAEAVGGRTAGENNAIEGIRFSAAMGANDPDTMARSFDALKGAGKLGQAQQLQYMEAIAGTYLRNKDNAKALNWAQRYFKDGGNSPTMKQVLQNAQFLSGDMSATIKDTLDEIAADERTGRAPSRDKLNLLLFAAQKKGDANAEGVATEKLLNYYPDPKLWAQILGSLPQKKSFATDRYQLDLYRLRLATGNMREANDYMEMAQLAAQAGVPEEGKQVVDKGLAAGVLGQGAEGARHKRLADLMVKKIGENKAAAAANEKAAEEAKDGNALVTLGLANAFGGDAKKGVSQIEKGIDKGNLKRPEDAKLYLGLAYLQAGEVSKAQAAWKTVKGTDGSADLARLWIIQSRSAKH
;
A
#
# COMPACT_ATOMS: atom_id res chain seq x y z
N MET A 1 11.35 -15.51 -57.34
CA MET A 1 11.78 -15.45 -55.92
C MET A 1 10.54 -15.61 -55.05
N LYS A 2 10.39 -16.78 -54.42
CA LYS A 2 9.27 -17.12 -53.54
C LYS A 2 9.61 -16.70 -52.11
N THR A 3 8.69 -15.97 -51.48
CA THR A 3 8.73 -15.55 -50.08
C THR A 3 8.43 -16.74 -49.16
N LEU A 4 9.39 -17.12 -48.31
CA LEU A 4 9.18 -18.10 -47.24
C LEU A 4 8.40 -17.45 -46.10
N LYS A 5 7.17 -17.91 -45.85
CA LYS A 5 6.44 -17.72 -44.60
C LYS A 5 6.80 -18.87 -43.66
N THR A 6 7.59 -18.59 -42.63
CA THR A 6 7.83 -19.51 -41.50
C THR A 6 6.60 -19.50 -40.59
N MET A 7 5.78 -20.53 -40.68
CA MET A 7 4.74 -20.83 -39.68
C MET A 7 5.41 -21.36 -38.42
N VAL A 8 5.20 -20.67 -37.29
CA VAL A 8 5.46 -21.20 -35.95
C VAL A 8 4.33 -22.17 -35.63
N ALA A 9 4.58 -23.46 -35.79
CA ALA A 9 3.70 -24.51 -35.32
C ALA A 9 3.74 -24.57 -33.79
N VAL A 10 2.67 -24.13 -33.13
CA VAL A 10 2.46 -24.35 -31.69
C VAL A 10 2.12 -25.82 -31.52
N ALA A 11 3.11 -26.60 -31.06
CA ALA A 11 2.90 -27.97 -30.64
C ALA A 11 2.00 -27.98 -29.39
N VAL A 12 0.70 -28.12 -29.59
CA VAL A 12 -0.24 -28.52 -28.54
C VAL A 12 0.08 -29.97 -28.21
N GLY A 13 0.88 -30.19 -27.16
CA GLY A 13 1.14 -31.50 -26.60
C GLY A 13 -0.15 -32.11 -26.06
N ALA A 14 -0.88 -32.79 -26.93
CA ALA A 14 -1.96 -33.68 -26.53
C ALA A 14 -1.33 -34.91 -25.86
N LEU A 15 -1.42 -35.00 -24.54
CA LEU A 15 -1.27 -36.27 -23.83
C LEU A 15 -2.48 -37.14 -24.20
N ALA A 16 -2.36 -37.83 -25.33
CA ALA A 16 -3.23 -38.92 -25.72
C ALA A 16 -2.87 -40.14 -24.87
N LEU A 17 -3.69 -40.41 -23.84
CA LEU A 17 -3.82 -41.77 -23.30
C LEU A 17 -4.38 -42.65 -24.42
N SER A 18 -3.48 -43.29 -25.18
CA SER A 18 -3.82 -44.35 -26.12
C SER A 18 -3.77 -45.69 -25.39
N LEU A 19 -4.93 -46.32 -25.26
CA LEU A 19 -5.08 -47.72 -24.87
C LEU A 19 -5.31 -48.52 -26.15
N ASN A 20 -4.27 -49.21 -26.64
CA ASN A 20 -4.28 -50.60 -27.13
C ASN A 20 -3.15 -50.88 -28.16
N GLY A 21 -2.35 -51.92 -27.88
CA GLY A 21 -1.85 -52.84 -28.91
C GLY A 21 -0.36 -53.23 -28.85
N ALA A 22 -0.12 -54.48 -28.40
CA ALA A 22 1.07 -55.34 -28.59
C ALA A 22 2.23 -55.31 -27.55
N PRO A 23 2.89 -56.46 -27.32
CA PRO A 23 3.22 -56.94 -25.96
C PRO A 23 4.71 -56.82 -25.61
N GLY A 24 5.00 -56.61 -24.32
CA GLY A 24 6.34 -56.83 -23.77
C GLY A 24 6.89 -55.67 -22.94
N ALA A 25 6.25 -55.37 -21.81
CA ALA A 25 6.88 -54.78 -20.63
C ALA A 25 5.81 -54.72 -19.53
N GLU A 26 5.71 -55.80 -18.75
CA GLU A 26 4.93 -55.83 -17.52
C GLU A 26 5.56 -54.86 -16.51
N PHE A 27 4.91 -53.72 -16.26
CA PHE A 27 5.18 -52.94 -15.06
C PHE A 27 4.27 -53.45 -13.95
N GLY A 28 4.87 -54.23 -13.05
CA GLY A 28 4.24 -54.76 -11.86
C GLY A 28 3.65 -53.64 -11.00
N PHE A 29 2.34 -53.71 -10.77
CA PHE A 29 1.69 -53.00 -9.69
C PHE A 29 2.17 -53.61 -8.38
N SER A 30 3.05 -52.90 -7.66
CA SER A 30 3.15 -53.11 -6.22
C SER A 30 1.83 -52.68 -5.60
N GLN A 31 1.08 -53.66 -5.10
CA GLN A 31 -0.07 -53.47 -4.22
C GLN A 31 0.39 -52.72 -2.95
N ALA A 32 -0.11 -51.50 -2.74
CA ALA A 32 -0.55 -50.96 -1.45
C ALA A 32 -0.84 -49.45 -1.55
N SER A 33 -1.98 -49.09 -2.14
CA SER A 33 -2.83 -48.00 -1.64
C SER A 33 -4.21 -48.17 -2.27
N ALA A 34 -5.25 -48.24 -1.45
CA ALA A 34 -6.63 -48.33 -1.91
C ALA A 34 -6.91 -47.23 -2.96
N GLN A 35 -7.14 -47.65 -4.19
CA GLN A 35 -7.67 -46.77 -5.23
C GLN A 35 -9.14 -46.56 -4.87
N GLU A 36 -9.42 -45.52 -4.08
CA GLU A 36 -10.80 -45.09 -3.80
C GLU A 36 -11.52 -44.93 -5.14
N SER A 37 -12.50 -45.80 -5.38
CA SER A 37 -13.37 -45.70 -6.54
C SER A 37 -14.15 -44.39 -6.44
N VAL A 38 -14.03 -43.53 -7.46
CA VAL A 38 -14.83 -42.31 -7.56
C VAL A 38 -16.31 -42.71 -7.59
N ARG A 39 -17.11 -42.21 -6.64
CA ARG A 39 -18.53 -42.55 -6.55
C ARG A 39 -19.30 -41.99 -7.75
N LYS A 40 -20.39 -42.64 -8.13
CA LYS A 40 -21.17 -42.31 -9.34
C LYS A 40 -21.65 -40.86 -9.33
N GLU A 41 -22.06 -40.37 -8.16
CA GLU A 41 -22.54 -39.02 -7.90
C GLU A 41 -21.48 -37.95 -8.24
N VAL A 42 -20.20 -38.28 -8.08
CA VAL A 42 -19.06 -37.40 -8.43
C VAL A 42 -18.53 -37.73 -9.84
N GLY A 43 -18.50 -39.00 -10.22
CA GLY A 43 -17.94 -39.46 -11.50
C GLY A 43 -18.73 -39.01 -12.73
N VAL A 44 -20.07 -38.93 -12.65
CA VAL A 44 -20.92 -38.43 -13.73
C VAL A 44 -20.60 -36.96 -14.06
N PRO A 45 -20.66 -36.00 -13.13
CA PRO A 45 -20.32 -34.61 -13.42
C PRO A 45 -18.85 -34.42 -13.81
N LEU A 46 -17.90 -35.18 -13.26
CA LEU A 46 -16.49 -35.16 -13.70
C LEU A 46 -16.32 -35.60 -15.16
N THR A 47 -17.05 -36.65 -15.58
CA THR A 47 -17.00 -37.14 -16.97
C THR A 47 -17.56 -36.11 -17.93
N GLU A 48 -18.67 -35.45 -17.57
CA GLU A 48 -19.26 -34.37 -18.36
C GLU A 48 -18.33 -33.15 -18.44
N ALA A 49 -17.74 -32.72 -17.32
CA ALA A 49 -16.75 -31.66 -17.30
C ALA A 49 -15.54 -31.99 -18.19
N SER A 50 -15.05 -33.23 -18.15
CA SER A 50 -13.97 -33.70 -19.03
C SER A 50 -14.33 -33.64 -20.52
N LYS A 51 -15.58 -33.99 -20.88
CA LYS A 51 -16.07 -33.85 -22.26
C LYS A 51 -16.10 -32.38 -22.69
N PHE A 52 -16.51 -31.48 -21.81
CA PHE A 52 -16.47 -30.04 -22.08
C PHE A 52 -15.04 -29.53 -22.27
N VAL A 53 -14.07 -29.95 -21.45
CA VAL A 53 -12.64 -29.62 -21.65
C VAL A 53 -12.16 -30.10 -23.02
N LYS A 54 -12.46 -31.36 -23.39
CA LYS A 54 -12.09 -31.92 -24.71
C LYS A 54 -12.74 -31.18 -25.87
N ALA A 55 -13.94 -30.64 -25.67
CA ALA A 55 -14.66 -29.86 -26.66
C ALA A 55 -14.25 -28.37 -26.69
N GLY A 56 -13.25 -27.95 -25.90
CA GLY A 56 -12.85 -26.54 -25.79
C GLY A 56 -13.84 -25.64 -25.04
N LYS A 57 -14.86 -26.23 -24.41
CA LYS A 57 -15.92 -25.55 -23.65
C LYS A 57 -15.52 -25.36 -22.19
N TYR A 58 -14.45 -24.58 -21.99
CA TYR A 58 -13.77 -24.52 -20.70
C TYR A 58 -14.59 -23.86 -19.59
N LYS A 59 -15.40 -22.85 -19.90
CA LYS A 59 -16.27 -22.20 -18.91
C LYS A 59 -17.41 -23.14 -18.48
N GLU A 60 -17.95 -23.90 -19.41
CA GLU A 60 -18.97 -24.92 -19.17
C GLU A 60 -18.39 -26.09 -18.37
N ALA A 61 -17.14 -26.49 -18.62
CA ALA A 61 -16.43 -27.45 -17.79
C ALA A 61 -16.29 -26.96 -16.34
N LEU A 62 -15.82 -25.73 -16.13
CA LEU A 62 -15.69 -25.13 -14.80
C LEU A 62 -17.04 -25.03 -14.09
N ALA A 63 -18.10 -24.64 -14.81
CA ALA A 63 -19.46 -24.60 -14.27
C ALA A 63 -19.93 -26.00 -13.85
N LYS A 64 -19.68 -27.01 -14.68
CA LYS A 64 -20.10 -28.40 -14.43
C LYS A 64 -19.40 -29.04 -13.25
N LEU A 65 -18.16 -28.63 -12.93
CA LEU A 65 -17.45 -29.11 -11.74
C LEU A 65 -18.16 -28.74 -10.43
N ARG A 66 -18.99 -27.69 -10.41
CA ARG A 66 -19.78 -27.33 -9.22
C ARG A 66 -20.79 -28.41 -8.83
N ASP A 67 -21.31 -29.15 -9.81
CA ASP A 67 -22.21 -30.29 -9.54
C ASP A 67 -21.48 -31.41 -8.80
N ALA A 68 -20.22 -31.67 -9.17
CA ALA A 68 -19.36 -32.61 -8.44
C ALA A 68 -19.02 -32.09 -7.03
N GLU A 69 -18.79 -30.78 -6.90
CA GLU A 69 -18.49 -30.14 -5.61
C GLU A 69 -19.69 -30.11 -4.64
N ALA A 70 -20.91 -30.09 -5.16
CA ALA A 70 -22.12 -30.09 -4.34
C ALA A 70 -22.36 -31.45 -3.63
N VAL A 71 -21.68 -32.51 -4.05
CA VAL A 71 -21.80 -33.83 -3.44
C VAL A 71 -21.17 -33.83 -2.04
N GLY A 72 -21.93 -34.27 -1.04
CA GLY A 72 -21.47 -34.41 0.35
C GLY A 72 -20.53 -35.60 0.57
N GLY A 73 -19.70 -35.50 1.61
CA GLY A 73 -18.81 -36.59 2.04
C GLY A 73 -17.77 -37.01 0.98
N ARG A 74 -17.31 -36.06 0.15
CA ARG A 74 -16.30 -36.32 -0.89
C ARG A 74 -15.01 -36.84 -0.32
N THR A 75 -14.47 -37.89 -0.94
CA THR A 75 -13.19 -38.45 -0.52
C THR A 75 -12.02 -37.57 -0.99
N ALA A 76 -10.83 -37.81 -0.45
CA ALA A 76 -9.63 -37.14 -0.92
C ALA A 76 -9.35 -37.45 -2.39
N GLY A 77 -9.55 -38.70 -2.84
CA GLY A 77 -9.43 -39.08 -4.25
C GLY A 77 -10.37 -38.29 -5.16
N GLU A 78 -11.63 -38.14 -4.76
CA GLU A 78 -12.65 -37.40 -5.50
C GLU A 78 -12.32 -35.90 -5.62
N ASN A 79 -11.87 -35.28 -4.51
CA ASN A 79 -11.46 -33.87 -4.54
C ASN A 79 -10.25 -33.66 -5.46
N ASN A 80 -9.27 -34.56 -5.42
CA ASN A 80 -8.10 -34.48 -6.32
C ASN A 80 -8.50 -34.61 -7.80
N ALA A 81 -9.46 -35.47 -8.12
CA ALA A 81 -9.98 -35.60 -9.48
C ALA A 81 -10.69 -34.31 -9.96
N ILE A 82 -11.47 -33.67 -9.08
CA ILE A 82 -12.07 -32.35 -9.35
C ILE A 82 -10.99 -31.32 -9.67
N GLU A 83 -9.94 -31.21 -8.84
CA GLU A 83 -8.87 -30.23 -9.03
C GLU A 83 -8.08 -30.44 -10.32
N GLY A 84 -7.83 -31.70 -10.73
CA GLY A 84 -7.12 -31.99 -11.99
C GLY A 84 -7.90 -31.52 -13.23
N ILE A 85 -9.22 -31.75 -13.25
CA ILE A 85 -10.07 -31.22 -14.32
C ILE A 85 -10.19 -29.70 -14.22
N ARG A 86 -10.29 -29.15 -13.01
CA ARG A 86 -10.36 -27.69 -12.79
C ARG A 86 -9.12 -27.00 -13.33
N PHE A 87 -7.93 -27.53 -13.06
CA PHE A 87 -6.68 -27.01 -13.61
C PHE A 87 -6.71 -26.99 -15.13
N SER A 88 -7.07 -28.11 -15.76
CA SER A 88 -7.13 -28.25 -17.22
C SER A 88 -8.15 -27.30 -17.87
N ALA A 89 -9.33 -27.19 -17.27
CA ALA A 89 -10.36 -26.25 -17.70
C ALA A 89 -9.91 -24.79 -17.53
N ALA A 90 -9.29 -24.45 -16.40
CA ALA A 90 -8.75 -23.12 -16.14
C ALA A 90 -7.63 -22.73 -17.12
N MET A 91 -6.76 -23.68 -17.49
CA MET A 91 -5.75 -23.46 -18.54
C MET A 91 -6.38 -23.03 -19.85
N GLY A 92 -7.38 -23.78 -20.33
CA GLY A 92 -8.07 -23.46 -21.57
C GLY A 92 -8.91 -22.19 -21.49
N ALA A 93 -9.47 -21.90 -20.31
CA ALA A 93 -10.19 -20.65 -20.03
C ALA A 93 -9.26 -19.44 -19.86
N ASN A 94 -7.94 -19.65 -19.89
CA ASN A 94 -6.92 -18.61 -19.67
C ASN A 94 -7.11 -17.91 -18.30
N ASP A 95 -7.47 -18.69 -17.28
CA ASP A 95 -7.75 -18.28 -15.89
C ASP A 95 -6.62 -18.76 -14.95
N PRO A 96 -5.55 -17.97 -14.79
CA PRO A 96 -4.36 -18.37 -14.04
C PRO A 96 -4.58 -18.43 -12.52
N ASP A 97 -5.54 -17.68 -11.96
CA ASP A 97 -5.83 -17.70 -10.53
C ASP A 97 -6.49 -19.04 -10.15
N THR A 98 -7.40 -19.55 -10.98
CA THR A 98 -8.00 -20.89 -10.78
C THR A 98 -6.97 -22.00 -10.99
N MET A 99 -6.05 -21.86 -11.96
CA MET A 99 -4.93 -22.80 -12.14
C MET A 99 -4.04 -22.85 -10.88
N ALA A 100 -3.64 -21.70 -10.35
CA ALA A 100 -2.82 -21.57 -9.15
C ALA A 100 -3.45 -22.29 -7.93
N ARG A 101 -4.73 -22.04 -7.67
CA ARG A 101 -5.47 -22.69 -6.57
C ARG A 101 -5.52 -24.22 -6.72
N SER A 102 -5.81 -24.69 -7.94
CA SER A 102 -5.88 -26.13 -8.22
C SER A 102 -4.51 -26.80 -8.08
N PHE A 103 -3.44 -26.11 -8.51
CA PHE A 103 -2.07 -26.56 -8.29
C PHE A 103 -1.73 -26.68 -6.80
N ASP A 104 -2.01 -25.65 -5.99
CA ASP A 104 -1.68 -25.68 -4.56
C ASP A 104 -2.45 -26.78 -3.83
N ALA A 105 -3.72 -27.03 -4.20
CA ALA A 105 -4.52 -28.14 -3.67
C ALA A 105 -3.91 -29.52 -4.02
N LEU A 106 -3.56 -29.74 -5.29
CA LEU A 106 -2.96 -31.01 -5.74
C LEU A 106 -1.55 -31.23 -5.18
N LYS A 107 -0.74 -30.17 -5.06
CA LYS A 107 0.59 -30.22 -4.43
C LYS A 107 0.48 -30.54 -2.95
N GLY A 108 -0.42 -29.88 -2.22
CA GLY A 108 -0.69 -30.13 -0.80
C GLY A 108 -1.18 -31.54 -0.53
N ALA A 109 -1.96 -32.12 -1.45
CA ALA A 109 -2.41 -33.51 -1.39
C ALA A 109 -1.34 -34.55 -1.81
N GLY A 110 -0.12 -34.12 -2.15
CA GLY A 110 0.97 -35.00 -2.60
C GLY A 110 0.69 -35.71 -3.93
N LYS A 111 -0.23 -35.19 -4.74
CA LYS A 111 -0.65 -35.82 -6.01
C LYS A 111 0.17 -35.38 -7.23
N LEU A 112 1.07 -34.42 -7.06
CA LEU A 112 1.94 -33.94 -8.13
C LEU A 112 3.37 -34.42 -7.89
N GLY A 113 3.88 -35.27 -8.78
CA GLY A 113 5.32 -35.54 -8.86
C GLY A 113 6.09 -34.28 -9.26
N GLN A 114 7.38 -34.22 -8.97
CA GLN A 114 8.21 -33.00 -9.18
C GLN A 114 8.14 -32.48 -10.62
N ALA A 115 8.25 -33.37 -11.62
CA ALA A 115 8.14 -32.99 -13.03
C ALA A 115 6.78 -32.35 -13.35
N GLN A 116 5.69 -32.89 -12.79
CA GLN A 116 4.35 -32.37 -12.98
C GLN A 116 4.17 -31.01 -12.32
N GLN A 117 4.77 -30.81 -11.14
CA GLN A 117 4.75 -29.52 -10.46
C GLN A 117 5.41 -28.44 -11.31
N LEU A 118 6.59 -28.71 -11.86
CA LEU A 118 7.32 -27.78 -12.72
C LEU A 118 6.53 -27.44 -13.99
N GLN A 119 5.91 -28.43 -14.64
CA GLN A 119 5.03 -28.19 -15.80
C GLN A 119 3.84 -27.30 -15.48
N TYR A 120 3.19 -27.53 -14.32
CA TYR A 120 2.06 -26.70 -13.91
C TYR A 120 2.50 -25.26 -13.60
N MET A 121 3.64 -25.08 -12.93
CA MET A 121 4.21 -23.76 -12.67
C MET A 121 4.54 -23.01 -13.97
N GLU A 122 5.10 -23.69 -14.98
CA GLU A 122 5.39 -23.11 -16.30
C GLU A 122 4.10 -22.66 -17.00
N ALA A 123 3.05 -23.50 -16.98
CA ALA A 123 1.75 -23.14 -17.52
C ALA A 123 1.12 -21.94 -16.81
N ILE A 124 1.18 -21.89 -15.47
CA ILE A 124 0.65 -20.77 -14.68
C ILE A 124 1.41 -19.48 -14.98
N ALA A 125 2.74 -19.51 -14.94
CA ALA A 125 3.57 -18.34 -15.23
C ALA A 125 3.32 -17.80 -16.64
N GLY A 126 3.26 -18.69 -17.65
CA GLY A 126 2.98 -18.30 -19.02
C GLY A 126 1.58 -17.69 -19.21
N THR A 127 0.57 -18.19 -18.50
CA THR A 127 -0.79 -17.65 -18.54
C THR A 127 -0.86 -16.26 -17.89
N TYR A 128 -0.23 -16.04 -16.73
CA TYR A 128 -0.12 -14.69 -16.15
C TYR A 128 0.60 -13.71 -17.08
N LEU A 129 1.68 -14.15 -17.74
CA LEU A 129 2.42 -13.31 -18.68
C LEU A 129 1.56 -12.92 -19.88
N ARG A 130 0.82 -13.86 -20.47
CA ARG A 130 -0.13 -13.56 -21.56
C ARG A 130 -1.22 -12.58 -21.13
N ASN A 131 -1.66 -12.68 -19.87
CA ASN A 131 -2.65 -11.77 -19.27
C ASN A 131 -2.05 -10.41 -18.86
N LYS A 132 -0.76 -10.18 -19.14
CA LYS A 132 0.00 -8.97 -18.75
C LYS A 132 0.09 -8.76 -17.22
N ASP A 133 -0.20 -9.79 -16.43
CA ASP A 133 0.03 -9.78 -14.99
C ASP A 133 1.49 -10.18 -14.72
N ASN A 134 2.39 -9.24 -15.05
CA ASN A 134 3.83 -9.49 -15.04
C ASN A 134 4.37 -9.79 -13.64
N ALA A 135 3.76 -9.21 -12.60
CA ALA A 135 4.14 -9.44 -11.21
C ALA A 135 3.87 -10.89 -10.77
N LYS A 136 2.66 -11.41 -11.05
CA LYS A 136 2.35 -12.82 -10.76
C LYS A 136 3.13 -13.77 -11.66
N ALA A 137 3.33 -13.43 -12.94
CA ALA A 137 4.17 -14.21 -13.85
C ALA A 137 5.60 -14.37 -13.31
N LEU A 138 6.19 -13.27 -12.82
CA LEU A 138 7.51 -13.26 -12.20
C LEU A 138 7.57 -14.15 -10.96
N ASN A 139 6.58 -14.03 -10.07
CA ASN A 139 6.54 -14.86 -8.85
C ASN A 139 6.51 -16.36 -9.16
N TRP A 140 5.67 -16.78 -10.11
CA TRP A 140 5.60 -18.18 -10.54
C TRP A 140 6.87 -18.65 -11.26
N ALA A 141 7.51 -17.79 -12.05
CA ALA A 141 8.80 -18.10 -12.65
C ALA A 141 9.91 -18.27 -11.60
N GLN A 142 9.95 -17.43 -10.56
CA GLN A 142 10.89 -17.58 -9.44
C GLN A 142 10.65 -18.89 -8.67
N ARG A 143 9.38 -19.24 -8.39
CA ARG A 143 9.02 -20.52 -7.77
C ARG A 143 9.49 -21.71 -8.61
N TYR A 144 9.29 -21.66 -9.93
CA TYR A 144 9.74 -22.70 -10.86
C TYR A 144 11.25 -22.97 -10.76
N PHE A 145 12.08 -21.92 -10.78
CA PHE A 145 13.54 -22.08 -10.65
C PHE A 145 13.96 -22.52 -9.25
N LYS A 146 13.28 -22.02 -8.19
CA LYS A 146 13.53 -22.44 -6.81
C LYS A 146 13.25 -23.93 -6.59
N ASP A 147 12.22 -24.46 -7.23
CA ASP A 147 11.82 -25.88 -7.14
C ASP A 147 12.65 -26.80 -8.09
N GLY A 148 13.73 -26.27 -8.68
CA GLY A 148 14.72 -27.01 -9.47
C GLY A 148 14.46 -27.01 -10.98
N GLY A 149 13.53 -26.20 -11.47
CA GLY A 149 13.28 -26.03 -12.90
C GLY A 149 14.47 -25.38 -13.63
N ASN A 150 14.68 -25.75 -14.89
CA ASN A 150 15.81 -25.26 -15.70
C ASN A 150 15.44 -24.98 -17.18
N SER A 151 14.15 -24.80 -17.49
CA SER A 151 13.69 -24.52 -18.85
C SER A 151 14.24 -23.18 -19.38
N PRO A 152 14.88 -23.16 -20.58
CA PRO A 152 15.28 -21.92 -21.25
C PRO A 152 14.10 -20.99 -21.54
N THR A 153 12.94 -21.54 -21.87
CA THR A 153 11.70 -20.78 -22.09
C THR A 153 11.27 -20.08 -20.80
N MET A 154 11.33 -20.76 -19.66
CA MET A 154 11.04 -20.15 -18.37
C MET A 154 12.06 -19.09 -17.97
N LYS A 155 13.31 -19.19 -18.45
CA LYS A 155 14.32 -18.15 -18.23
C LYS A 155 13.96 -16.88 -19.00
N GLN A 156 13.44 -17.02 -20.22
CA GLN A 156 12.92 -15.89 -20.99
C GLN A 156 11.66 -15.30 -20.35
N VAL A 157 10.73 -16.14 -19.85
CA VAL A 157 9.56 -15.68 -19.09
C VAL A 157 9.99 -14.90 -17.85
N LEU A 158 10.97 -15.40 -17.11
CA LEU A 158 11.53 -14.72 -15.93
C LEU A 158 12.09 -13.34 -16.31
N GLN A 159 12.96 -13.27 -17.32
CA GLN A 159 13.58 -12.00 -17.76
C GLN A 159 12.55 -10.99 -18.27
N ASN A 160 11.61 -11.44 -19.11
CA ASN A 160 10.54 -10.59 -19.63
C ASN A 160 9.61 -10.12 -18.50
N ALA A 161 9.24 -11.02 -17.59
CA ALA A 161 8.41 -10.67 -16.44
C ALA A 161 9.13 -9.72 -15.49
N GLN A 162 10.44 -9.89 -15.25
CA GLN A 162 11.27 -8.94 -14.48
C GLN A 162 11.25 -7.55 -15.11
N PHE A 163 11.52 -7.46 -16.42
CA PHE A 163 11.54 -6.18 -17.13
C PHE A 163 10.15 -5.51 -17.15
N LEU A 164 9.11 -6.26 -17.47
CA LEU A 164 7.75 -5.74 -17.66
C LEU A 164 6.98 -5.54 -16.37
N SER A 165 7.30 -6.26 -15.29
CA SER A 165 6.69 -6.03 -13.98
C SER A 165 7.20 -4.76 -13.33
N GLY A 166 8.39 -4.28 -13.73
CA GLY A 166 9.08 -3.23 -12.98
C GLY A 166 9.35 -3.66 -11.54
N ASP A 167 9.47 -4.97 -11.27
CA ASP A 167 9.74 -5.49 -9.94
C ASP A 167 11.10 -5.03 -9.45
N MET A 168 11.07 -4.18 -8.43
CA MET A 168 12.26 -3.65 -7.79
C MET A 168 12.55 -4.37 -6.46
N SER A 169 11.95 -5.54 -6.20
CA SER A 169 12.09 -6.22 -4.90
C SER A 169 13.54 -6.53 -4.53
N ALA A 170 14.32 -7.05 -5.48
CA ALA A 170 15.75 -7.30 -5.25
C ALA A 170 16.49 -5.98 -5.02
N THR A 171 16.28 -4.97 -5.88
CA THR A 171 16.88 -3.64 -5.74
C THR A 171 16.58 -3.00 -4.38
N ILE A 172 15.32 -3.04 -3.92
CA ILE A 172 14.90 -2.51 -2.61
C ILE A 172 15.63 -3.26 -1.49
N LYS A 173 15.61 -4.60 -1.52
CA LYS A 173 16.24 -5.41 -0.49
C LYS A 173 17.73 -5.15 -0.41
N ASP A 174 18.44 -5.21 -1.54
CA ASP A 174 19.89 -5.08 -1.56
C ASP A 174 20.31 -3.65 -1.21
N THR A 175 19.58 -2.63 -1.69
CA THR A 175 19.84 -1.23 -1.31
C THR A 175 19.58 -0.99 0.19
N LEU A 176 18.54 -1.60 0.77
CA LEU A 176 18.30 -1.53 2.22
C LEU A 176 19.41 -2.19 3.03
N ASP A 177 19.91 -3.34 2.59
CA ASP A 177 21.03 -4.04 3.24
C ASP A 177 22.31 -3.21 3.19
N GLU A 178 22.60 -2.56 2.06
CA GLU A 178 23.73 -1.64 1.91
C GLU A 178 23.60 -0.40 2.79
N ILE A 179 22.42 0.22 2.83
CA ILE A 179 22.12 1.36 3.72
C ILE A 179 22.36 0.95 5.17
N ALA A 180 21.86 -0.21 5.58
CA ALA A 180 22.03 -0.71 6.95
C ALA A 180 23.51 -1.03 7.25
N ALA A 181 24.28 -1.48 6.26
CA ALA A 181 25.72 -1.69 6.41
C ALA A 181 26.46 -0.36 6.63
N ASP A 182 26.15 0.67 5.84
CA ASP A 182 26.70 2.01 6.02
C ASP A 182 26.41 2.53 7.43
N GLU A 183 25.16 2.46 7.88
CA GLU A 183 24.73 2.90 9.21
C GLU A 183 25.40 2.15 10.36
N ARG A 184 25.57 0.82 10.26
CA ARG A 184 26.28 0.02 11.26
C ARG A 184 27.75 0.41 11.39
N THR A 185 28.35 0.88 10.31
CA THR A 185 29.73 1.38 10.30
C THR A 185 29.84 2.86 10.68
N GLY A 186 28.74 3.50 11.09
CA GLY A 186 28.71 4.94 11.41
C GLY A 186 28.84 5.84 10.18
N ARG A 187 28.71 5.30 8.96
CA ARG A 187 28.77 6.06 7.71
C ARG A 187 27.37 6.47 7.28
N ALA A 188 27.22 7.73 6.85
CA ALA A 188 25.98 8.20 6.25
C ALA A 188 25.76 7.48 4.89
N PRO A 189 24.58 6.88 4.64
CA PRO A 189 24.26 6.32 3.33
C PRO A 189 24.32 7.40 2.26
N SER A 190 24.84 7.11 1.07
CA SER A 190 24.93 8.12 0.00
C SER A 190 23.55 8.57 -0.50
N ARG A 191 23.45 9.83 -0.94
CA ARG A 191 22.21 10.38 -1.52
C ARG A 191 21.71 9.54 -2.70
N ASP A 192 22.62 9.03 -3.53
CA ASP A 192 22.28 8.21 -4.70
C ASP A 192 21.64 6.88 -4.30
N LYS A 193 22.16 6.20 -3.26
CA LYS A 193 21.53 4.97 -2.73
C LYS A 193 20.14 5.23 -2.21
N LEU A 194 19.96 6.33 -1.47
CA LEU A 194 18.65 6.68 -0.92
C LEU A 194 17.65 7.07 -2.03
N ASN A 195 18.10 7.76 -3.08
CA ASN A 195 17.30 8.06 -4.26
C ASN A 195 16.95 6.77 -5.05
N LEU A 196 17.89 5.83 -5.17
CA LEU A 196 17.64 4.53 -5.78
C LEU A 196 16.57 3.77 -5.01
N LEU A 197 16.66 3.71 -3.67
CA LEU A 197 15.64 3.08 -2.83
C LEU A 197 14.28 3.76 -3.03
N LEU A 198 14.22 5.09 -3.02
CA LEU A 198 12.98 5.84 -3.21
C LEU A 198 12.34 5.54 -4.56
N PHE A 199 13.12 5.61 -5.65
CA PHE A 199 12.67 5.28 -7.00
C PHE A 199 12.17 3.83 -7.10
N ALA A 200 12.95 2.89 -6.57
CA ALA A 200 12.64 1.48 -6.57
C ALA A 200 11.33 1.18 -5.81
N ALA A 201 11.16 1.80 -4.64
CA ALA A 201 9.95 1.69 -3.83
C ALA A 201 8.73 2.27 -4.55
N GLN A 202 8.83 3.46 -5.14
CA GLN A 202 7.74 4.09 -5.90
C GLN A 202 7.35 3.27 -7.12
N LYS A 203 8.34 2.73 -7.86
CA LYS A 203 8.10 1.89 -9.03
C LYS A 203 7.36 0.60 -8.68
N LYS A 204 7.69 -0.01 -7.53
CA LYS A 204 7.05 -1.22 -7.01
C LYS A 204 5.72 -0.93 -6.28
N GLY A 205 5.50 0.30 -5.81
CA GLY A 205 4.40 0.64 -4.90
C GLY A 205 4.63 0.17 -3.45
N ASP A 206 5.89 0.09 -3.02
CA ASP A 206 6.27 -0.34 -1.66
C ASP A 206 6.29 0.86 -0.70
N ALA A 207 5.14 1.13 -0.07
CA ALA A 207 4.98 2.27 0.83
C ALA A 207 5.93 2.27 2.03
N ASN A 208 6.35 1.10 2.51
CA ASN A 208 7.28 0.99 3.63
C ASN A 208 8.68 1.42 3.20
N ALA A 209 9.18 0.88 2.09
CA ALA A 209 10.48 1.26 1.55
C ALA A 209 10.53 2.74 1.13
N GLU A 210 9.43 3.27 0.57
CA GLU A 210 9.29 4.69 0.23
C GLU A 210 9.42 5.57 1.48
N GLY A 211 8.72 5.19 2.57
CA GLY A 211 8.79 5.88 3.85
C GLY A 211 10.21 5.89 4.44
N VAL A 212 10.89 4.74 4.44
CA VAL A 212 12.27 4.61 4.93
C VAL A 212 13.23 5.47 4.11
N ALA A 213 13.13 5.43 2.77
CA ALA A 213 13.98 6.24 1.90
C ALA A 213 13.77 7.74 2.14
N THR A 214 12.50 8.16 2.23
CA THR A 214 12.12 9.56 2.49
C THR A 214 12.64 10.03 3.84
N GLU A 215 12.46 9.23 4.89
CA GLU A 215 12.96 9.54 6.24
C GLU A 215 14.48 9.70 6.25
N LYS A 216 15.21 8.75 5.64
CA LYS A 216 16.67 8.82 5.59
C LYS A 216 17.15 10.00 4.74
N LEU A 217 16.51 10.28 3.60
CA LEU A 217 16.86 11.45 2.76
C LEU A 217 16.71 12.74 3.56
N LEU A 218 15.58 12.92 4.25
CA LEU A 218 15.34 14.13 5.05
C LEU A 218 16.25 14.23 6.28
N ASN A 219 16.65 13.11 6.89
CA ASN A 219 17.54 13.10 8.04
C ASN A 219 19.01 13.37 7.66
N TYR A 220 19.52 12.70 6.62
CA TYR A 220 20.94 12.81 6.22
C TYR A 220 21.20 13.97 5.26
N TYR A 221 20.22 14.35 4.45
CA TYR A 221 20.34 15.36 3.40
C TYR A 221 19.13 16.31 3.36
N PRO A 222 18.84 17.04 4.45
CA PRO A 222 17.72 17.99 4.48
C PRO A 222 17.92 19.07 3.42
N ASP A 223 16.98 19.16 2.48
CA ASP A 223 16.95 20.15 1.41
C ASP A 223 15.52 20.73 1.31
N PRO A 224 15.34 22.07 1.33
CA PRO A 224 14.04 22.69 1.11
C PRO A 224 13.34 22.18 -0.16
N LYS A 225 14.09 21.89 -1.23
CA LYS A 225 13.51 21.35 -2.47
C LYS A 225 12.95 19.94 -2.28
N LEU A 226 13.64 19.11 -1.50
CA LEU A 226 13.18 17.76 -1.17
C LEU A 226 11.89 17.80 -0.34
N TRP A 227 11.83 18.66 0.67
CA TRP A 227 10.61 18.90 1.45
C TRP A 227 9.45 19.35 0.55
N ALA A 228 9.68 20.33 -0.34
CA ALA A 228 8.67 20.77 -1.29
C ALA A 228 8.16 19.66 -2.19
N GLN A 229 9.06 18.80 -2.71
CA GLN A 229 8.71 17.66 -3.55
C GLN A 229 7.82 16.67 -2.78
N ILE A 230 8.21 16.30 -1.56
CA ILE A 230 7.47 15.34 -0.73
C ILE A 230 6.09 15.91 -0.39
N LEU A 231 6.02 17.14 0.12
CA LEU A 231 4.76 17.80 0.49
C LEU A 231 3.86 18.05 -0.73
N GLY A 232 4.43 18.29 -1.91
CA GLY A 232 3.69 18.41 -3.16
C GLY A 232 3.13 17.09 -3.69
N SER A 233 3.78 15.96 -3.35
CA SER A 233 3.35 14.63 -3.79
C SER A 233 2.20 14.05 -2.96
N LEU A 234 2.06 14.44 -1.68
CA LEU A 234 1.06 13.87 -0.78
C LEU A 234 -0.39 14.01 -1.31
N PRO A 235 -0.86 15.19 -1.75
CA PRO A 235 -2.22 15.34 -2.29
C PRO A 235 -2.47 14.55 -3.57
N GLN A 236 -1.42 14.12 -4.27
CA GLN A 236 -1.54 13.30 -5.50
C GLN A 236 -1.80 11.82 -5.18
N LYS A 237 -1.57 11.39 -3.94
CA LYS A 237 -1.88 10.03 -3.51
C LYS A 237 -3.39 9.87 -3.39
N LYS A 238 -3.96 8.88 -4.08
CA LYS A 238 -5.41 8.59 -4.04
C LYS A 238 -5.96 8.34 -2.63
N SER A 239 -5.11 7.85 -1.73
CA SER A 239 -5.46 7.59 -0.33
C SER A 239 -5.43 8.84 0.54
N PHE A 240 -4.85 9.95 0.09
CA PHE A 240 -4.69 11.15 0.91
C PHE A 240 -5.98 11.95 0.93
N ALA A 241 -6.52 12.19 2.13
CA ALA A 241 -7.72 12.99 2.34
C ALA A 241 -7.40 14.49 2.25
N THR A 242 -7.16 15.00 1.04
CA THR A 242 -6.72 16.38 0.78
C THR A 242 -7.59 17.42 1.47
N ASP A 243 -8.91 17.35 1.33
CA ASP A 243 -9.85 18.34 1.90
C ASP A 243 -9.77 18.42 3.43
N ARG A 244 -9.40 17.32 4.09
CA ARG A 244 -9.28 17.26 5.55
C ARG A 244 -7.91 17.70 6.03
N TYR A 245 -6.85 17.31 5.32
CA TYR A 245 -5.46 17.53 5.75
C TYR A 245 -4.77 18.70 5.05
N GLN A 246 -5.52 19.54 4.32
CA GLN A 246 -4.98 20.72 3.65
C GLN A 246 -4.29 21.66 4.64
N LEU A 247 -4.94 21.97 5.78
CA LEU A 247 -4.33 22.78 6.83
C LEU A 247 -3.07 22.11 7.40
N ASP A 248 -3.12 20.81 7.67
CA ASP A 248 -1.97 20.05 8.19
C ASP A 248 -0.78 20.02 7.23
N LEU A 249 -1.04 19.98 5.93
CA LEU A 249 0.00 20.11 4.91
C LEU A 249 0.62 21.51 4.94
N TYR A 250 -0.18 22.56 5.08
CA TYR A 250 0.33 23.92 5.24
C TYR A 250 1.14 24.10 6.53
N ARG A 251 0.75 23.45 7.64
CA ARG A 251 1.54 23.46 8.88
C ARG A 251 2.94 22.90 8.65
N LEU A 252 3.08 21.79 7.92
CA LEU A 252 4.38 21.24 7.54
C LEU A 252 5.14 22.14 6.56
N ARG A 253 4.45 22.75 5.58
CA ARG A 253 5.09 23.73 4.68
C ARG A 253 5.65 24.92 5.45
N LEU A 254 4.90 25.46 6.41
CA LEU A 254 5.35 26.53 7.29
C LEU A 254 6.56 26.10 8.14
N ALA A 255 6.47 24.93 8.76
CA ALA A 255 7.55 24.42 9.62
C ALA A 255 8.85 24.12 8.86
N THR A 256 8.76 23.82 7.56
CA THR A 256 9.90 23.46 6.71
C THR A 256 10.38 24.60 5.81
N GLY A 257 9.84 25.81 5.96
CA GLY A 257 10.21 26.98 5.14
C GLY A 257 9.74 26.91 3.69
N ASN A 258 8.70 26.12 3.40
CA ASN A 258 8.15 25.91 2.06
C ASN A 258 6.88 26.74 1.78
N MET A 259 6.69 27.84 2.52
CA MET A 259 5.69 28.87 2.22
C MET A 259 6.34 29.90 1.30
N ARG A 260 5.95 29.93 0.02
CA ARG A 260 6.69 30.64 -1.03
C ARG A 260 6.03 31.94 -1.44
N GLU A 261 4.71 31.96 -1.48
CA GLU A 261 3.94 33.07 -2.03
C GLU A 261 2.98 33.65 -1.00
N ALA A 262 2.55 34.89 -1.19
CA ALA A 262 1.55 35.54 -0.35
C ALA A 262 0.29 34.67 -0.20
N ASN A 263 -0.13 34.01 -1.28
CA ASN A 263 -1.30 33.16 -1.28
C ASN A 263 -1.18 31.95 -0.33
N ASP A 264 0.03 31.39 -0.13
CA ASP A 264 0.23 30.28 0.82
C ASP A 264 -0.13 30.72 2.25
N TYR A 265 0.37 31.89 2.67
CA TYR A 265 0.11 32.43 4.01
C TYR A 265 -1.37 32.79 4.19
N MET A 266 -1.97 33.38 3.15
CA MET A 266 -3.39 33.76 3.19
C MET A 266 -4.31 32.55 3.29
N GLU A 267 -4.07 31.54 2.46
CA GLU A 267 -4.85 30.30 2.44
C GLU A 267 -4.74 29.57 3.79
N MET A 268 -3.52 29.39 4.30
CA MET A 268 -3.32 28.74 5.60
C MET A 268 -4.03 29.50 6.74
N ALA A 269 -3.97 30.83 6.76
CA ALA A 269 -4.64 31.62 7.79
C ALA A 269 -6.18 31.52 7.70
N GLN A 270 -6.73 31.49 6.49
CA GLN A 270 -8.16 31.28 6.28
C GLN A 270 -8.61 29.88 6.70
N LEU A 271 -7.86 28.85 6.33
CA LEU A 271 -8.10 27.47 6.76
C LEU A 271 -8.03 27.33 8.27
N ALA A 272 -7.05 27.96 8.93
CA ALA A 272 -6.92 27.98 10.38
C ALA A 272 -8.15 28.61 11.07
N ALA A 273 -8.63 29.74 10.55
CA ALA A 273 -9.85 30.37 11.08
C ALA A 273 -11.11 29.50 10.86
N GLN A 274 -11.23 28.83 9.71
CA GLN A 274 -12.33 27.89 9.43
C GLN A 274 -12.28 26.67 10.35
N ALA A 275 -11.08 26.20 10.68
CA ALA A 275 -10.86 25.09 11.60
C ALA A 275 -11.04 25.46 13.09
N GLY A 276 -11.35 26.73 13.39
CA GLY A 276 -11.55 27.20 14.77
C GLY A 276 -10.26 27.47 15.54
N VAL A 277 -9.12 27.60 14.84
CA VAL A 277 -7.80 27.92 15.41
C VAL A 277 -7.27 29.28 14.87
N PRO A 278 -8.03 30.38 14.99
CA PRO A 278 -7.64 31.68 14.42
C PRO A 278 -6.35 32.26 15.01
N GLU A 279 -5.92 31.81 16.19
CA GLU A 279 -4.62 32.14 16.79
C GLU A 279 -3.47 31.62 15.93
N GLU A 280 -3.59 30.40 15.39
CA GLU A 280 -2.64 29.86 14.42
C GLU A 280 -2.65 30.72 13.14
N GLY A 281 -3.84 31.07 12.65
CA GLY A 281 -3.98 31.93 11.47
C GLY A 281 -3.34 33.31 11.66
N LYS A 282 -3.48 33.91 12.83
CA LYS A 282 -2.81 35.16 13.22
C LYS A 282 -1.28 35.01 13.18
N GLN A 283 -0.74 33.93 13.75
CA GLN A 283 0.70 33.66 13.72
C GLN A 283 1.22 33.51 12.29
N VAL A 284 0.46 32.88 11.41
CA VAL A 284 0.80 32.72 9.98
C VAL A 284 0.84 34.09 9.28
N VAL A 285 -0.18 34.92 9.48
CA VAL A 285 -0.22 36.28 8.91
C VAL A 285 0.95 37.11 9.43
N ASP A 286 1.23 37.06 10.73
CA ASP A 286 2.35 37.79 11.34
C ASP A 286 3.70 37.34 10.77
N LYS A 287 3.90 36.03 10.57
CA LYS A 287 5.09 35.49 9.89
C LYS A 287 5.20 35.98 8.44
N GLY A 288 4.10 36.00 7.69
CA GLY A 288 4.09 36.49 6.31
C GLY A 288 4.40 37.97 6.21
N LEU A 289 3.91 38.78 7.17
CA LEU A 289 4.24 40.21 7.27
C LEU A 289 5.70 40.42 7.64
N ALA A 290 6.21 39.68 8.62
CA ALA A 290 7.61 39.74 9.05
C ALA A 290 8.59 39.33 7.94
N ALA A 291 8.20 38.35 7.11
CA ALA A 291 8.97 37.93 5.94
C ALA A 291 8.89 38.91 4.76
N GLY A 292 8.08 39.99 4.86
CA GLY A 292 7.86 40.95 3.77
C GLY A 292 7.04 40.39 2.59
N VAL A 293 6.50 39.18 2.73
CA VAL A 293 5.67 38.52 1.69
C VAL A 293 4.24 39.07 1.72
N LEU A 294 3.74 39.41 2.91
CA LEU A 294 2.45 40.07 3.11
C LEU A 294 2.63 41.57 3.41
N GLY A 295 1.53 42.32 3.33
CA GLY A 295 1.50 43.75 3.66
C GLY A 295 2.12 44.69 2.61
N GLN A 296 2.66 44.15 1.51
CA GLN A 296 3.28 44.92 0.43
C GLN A 296 2.38 45.00 -0.82
N GLY A 297 2.68 45.98 -1.69
CA GLY A 297 2.08 46.11 -3.01
C GLY A 297 0.55 46.34 -3.02
N ALA A 298 -0.08 46.10 -4.18
CA ALA A 298 -1.51 46.33 -4.38
C ALA A 298 -2.40 45.47 -3.45
N GLU A 299 -1.91 44.30 -3.02
CA GLU A 299 -2.64 43.38 -2.14
C GLU A 299 -2.49 43.72 -0.64
N GLY A 300 -1.70 44.73 -0.28
CA GLY A 300 -1.45 45.10 1.13
C GLY A 300 -2.73 45.36 1.94
N ALA A 301 -3.73 46.02 1.33
CA ALA A 301 -5.03 46.24 1.96
C ALA A 301 -5.82 44.93 2.19
N ARG A 302 -5.69 43.95 1.30
CA ARG A 302 -6.29 42.62 1.45
C ARG A 302 -5.61 41.84 2.58
N HIS A 303 -4.28 41.91 2.66
CA HIS A 303 -3.50 41.29 3.74
C HIS A 303 -3.88 41.88 5.11
N LYS A 304 -4.06 43.20 5.20
CA LYS A 304 -4.53 43.87 6.43
C LYS A 304 -5.92 43.38 6.85
N ARG A 305 -6.88 43.30 5.93
CA ARG A 305 -8.23 42.78 6.22
C ARG A 305 -8.20 41.35 6.74
N LEU A 306 -7.28 40.51 6.25
CA LEU A 306 -7.10 39.16 6.77
C LEU A 306 -6.57 39.18 8.21
N ALA A 307 -5.58 40.02 8.52
CA ALA A 307 -5.09 40.19 9.89
C ALA A 307 -6.21 40.65 10.84
N ASP A 308 -7.00 41.63 10.43
CA ASP A 308 -8.13 42.17 11.20
C ASP A 308 -9.21 41.08 11.42
N LEU A 309 -9.47 40.23 10.42
CA LEU A 309 -10.36 39.08 10.56
C LEU A 309 -9.86 38.08 11.61
N MET A 310 -8.55 37.79 11.64
CA MET A 310 -7.97 36.91 12.66
C MET A 310 -8.17 37.48 14.06
N VAL A 311 -7.88 38.78 14.25
CA VAL A 311 -8.09 39.46 15.54
C VAL A 311 -9.56 39.40 15.98
N LYS A 312 -10.49 39.66 15.05
CA LYS A 312 -11.93 39.54 15.33
C LYS A 312 -12.30 38.11 15.77
N LYS A 313 -11.84 37.09 15.04
CA LYS A 313 -12.13 35.68 15.35
C LYS A 313 -11.57 35.23 16.69
N ILE A 314 -10.35 35.66 17.03
CA ILE A 314 -9.75 35.43 18.35
C ILE A 314 -10.60 36.07 19.46
N GLY A 315 -11.09 37.30 19.24
CA GLY A 315 -12.00 37.97 20.17
C GLY A 315 -13.31 37.21 20.40
N GLU A 316 -13.94 36.75 19.31
CA GLU A 316 -15.14 35.89 19.35
C GLU A 316 -14.88 34.59 20.13
N ASN A 317 -13.78 33.90 19.84
CA ASN A 317 -13.39 32.67 20.53
C ASN A 317 -13.16 32.89 22.02
N LYS A 318 -12.45 33.96 22.39
CA LYS A 318 -12.18 34.30 23.79
C LYS A 318 -13.45 34.61 24.57
N ALA A 319 -14.40 35.33 23.95
CA ALA A 319 -15.71 35.61 24.56
C ALA A 319 -16.53 34.34 24.79
N ALA A 320 -16.44 33.37 23.87
CA ALA A 320 -17.16 32.10 23.96
C ALA A 320 -16.42 31.00 24.76
N ALA A 321 -15.16 31.22 25.17
CA ALA A 321 -14.26 30.19 25.66
C ALA A 321 -14.84 29.37 26.84
N ALA A 322 -15.38 30.04 27.87
CA ALA A 322 -15.93 29.37 29.03
C ALA A 322 -17.16 28.51 28.69
N ALA A 323 -18.04 29.01 27.81
CA ALA A 323 -19.22 28.26 27.36
C ALA A 323 -18.82 27.06 26.50
N ASN A 324 -17.86 27.23 25.59
CA ASN A 324 -17.35 26.16 24.73
C ASN A 324 -16.63 25.07 25.55
N GLU A 325 -15.84 25.44 26.55
CA GLU A 325 -15.15 24.50 27.43
C GLU A 325 -16.17 23.67 28.22
N LYS A 326 -17.16 24.31 28.85
CA LYS A 326 -18.24 23.61 29.55
C LYS A 326 -18.99 22.66 28.61
N ALA A 327 -19.37 23.10 27.43
CA ALA A 327 -20.08 22.27 26.45
C ALA A 327 -19.23 21.06 26.01
N ALA A 328 -17.92 21.23 25.82
CA ALA A 328 -17.01 20.14 25.47
C ALA A 328 -16.83 19.13 26.62
N GLU A 329 -16.84 19.61 27.86
CA GLU A 329 -16.80 18.75 29.05
C GLU A 329 -18.11 17.96 29.25
N GLU A 330 -19.26 18.52 28.90
CA GLU A 330 -20.56 17.86 29.02
C GLU A 330 -20.88 16.93 27.82
N ALA A 331 -20.23 17.12 26.68
CA ALA A 331 -20.44 16.30 25.48
C ALA A 331 -20.18 14.80 25.74
N LYS A 332 -20.89 13.90 25.04
CA LYS A 332 -20.69 12.44 25.19
C LYS A 332 -19.47 11.90 24.45
N ASP A 333 -18.84 12.75 23.64
CA ASP A 333 -17.66 12.42 22.85
C ASP A 333 -16.54 13.44 23.08
N GLY A 334 -15.32 13.06 22.72
CA GLY A 334 -14.14 13.89 22.92
C GLY A 334 -13.85 14.90 21.81
N ASN A 335 -14.67 15.01 20.75
CA ASN A 335 -14.28 15.74 19.55
C ASN A 335 -14.06 17.24 19.83
N ALA A 336 -14.96 17.85 20.62
CA ALA A 336 -14.86 19.27 20.97
C ALA A 336 -13.63 19.58 21.84
N LEU A 337 -13.27 18.66 22.74
CA LEU A 337 -12.06 18.78 23.58
C LEU A 337 -10.79 18.75 22.73
N VAL A 338 -10.74 17.89 21.71
CA VAL A 338 -9.60 17.82 20.79
C VAL A 338 -9.46 19.13 20.01
N THR A 339 -10.55 19.67 19.45
CA THR A 339 -10.52 20.94 18.71
C THR A 339 -10.12 22.12 19.60
N LEU A 340 -10.72 22.23 20.80
CA LEU A 340 -10.38 23.30 21.76
C LEU A 340 -8.94 23.19 22.24
N GLY A 341 -8.47 21.96 22.48
CA GLY A 341 -7.10 21.74 22.92
C GLY A 341 -6.08 22.16 21.86
N LEU A 342 -6.35 21.90 20.58
CA LEU A 342 -5.50 22.39 19.49
C LEU A 342 -5.50 23.92 19.41
N ALA A 343 -6.67 24.56 19.53
CA ALA A 343 -6.80 26.02 19.55
C ALA A 343 -6.00 26.64 20.70
N ASN A 344 -6.13 26.11 21.92
CA ASN A 344 -5.37 26.57 23.08
C ASN A 344 -3.87 26.36 22.91
N ALA A 345 -3.46 25.25 22.29
CA ALA A 345 -2.05 24.99 22.05
C ALA A 345 -1.38 26.00 21.11
N PHE A 346 -2.05 26.36 20.01
CA PHE A 346 -1.59 27.43 19.14
C PHE A 346 -1.84 28.83 19.74
N GLY A 347 -2.83 28.97 20.62
CA GLY A 347 -3.19 30.22 21.30
C GLY A 347 -2.25 30.64 22.43
N GLY A 348 -1.20 29.87 22.71
CA GLY A 348 -0.19 30.19 23.72
C GLY A 348 -0.35 29.45 25.05
N ASP A 349 -1.42 28.67 25.24
CA ASP A 349 -1.60 27.79 26.40
C ASP A 349 -1.47 26.31 25.99
N ALA A 350 -0.25 25.95 25.59
CA ALA A 350 0.08 24.60 25.13
C ALA A 350 -0.14 23.52 26.20
N LYS A 351 0.04 23.84 27.48
CA LYS A 351 -0.21 22.89 28.58
C LYS A 351 -1.70 22.57 28.70
N LYS A 352 -2.57 23.60 28.70
CA LYS A 352 -4.02 23.39 28.68
C LYS A 352 -4.44 22.66 27.41
N GLY A 353 -3.86 23.03 26.28
CA GLY A 353 -4.11 22.39 24.99
C GLY A 353 -3.86 20.88 25.01
N VAL A 354 -2.68 20.45 25.47
CA VAL A 354 -2.34 19.04 25.65
C VAL A 354 -3.36 18.34 26.56
N SER A 355 -3.63 18.90 27.74
CA SER A 355 -4.56 18.29 28.70
C SER A 355 -5.96 18.11 28.14
N GLN A 356 -6.47 19.06 27.37
CA GLN A 356 -7.78 18.96 26.73
C GLN A 356 -7.80 17.90 25.63
N ILE A 357 -6.75 17.80 24.79
CA ILE A 357 -6.70 16.75 23.76
C ILE A 357 -6.62 15.36 24.41
N GLU A 358 -5.78 15.18 25.43
CA GLU A 358 -5.70 13.92 26.19
C GLU A 358 -7.06 13.54 26.78
N LYS A 359 -7.72 14.48 27.47
CA LYS A 359 -9.08 14.28 28.01
C LYS A 359 -10.08 13.91 26.92
N GLY A 360 -9.97 14.52 25.74
CA GLY A 360 -10.81 14.20 24.58
C GLY A 360 -10.56 12.77 24.07
N ILE A 361 -9.30 12.35 23.98
CA ILE A 361 -8.93 10.98 23.59
C ILE A 361 -9.45 9.96 24.60
N ASP A 362 -9.26 10.21 25.89
CA ASP A 362 -9.69 9.33 26.99
C ASP A 362 -11.22 9.20 27.04
N LYS A 363 -11.94 10.26 26.73
CA LYS A 363 -13.42 10.25 26.64
C LYS A 363 -13.94 9.38 25.51
N GLY A 364 -13.13 9.12 24.49
CA GLY A 364 -13.50 8.26 23.36
C GLY A 364 -14.59 8.85 22.47
N ASN A 365 -15.29 7.97 21.74
CA ASN A 365 -16.32 8.33 20.74
C ASN A 365 -15.85 9.35 19.70
N LEU A 366 -14.54 9.36 19.41
CA LEU A 366 -13.95 10.26 18.44
C LEU A 366 -14.38 9.85 17.03
N LYS A 367 -14.87 10.84 16.27
CA LYS A 367 -15.15 10.65 14.83
C LYS A 367 -13.86 10.35 14.06
N ARG A 368 -12.74 10.88 14.56
CA ARG A 368 -11.42 10.82 13.91
C ARG A 368 -10.32 10.61 14.95
N PRO A 369 -10.13 9.38 15.43
CA PRO A 369 -9.14 9.09 16.47
C PRO A 369 -7.69 9.34 16.00
N GLU A 370 -7.39 9.14 14.71
CA GLU A 370 -6.06 9.37 14.16
C GLU A 370 -5.71 10.87 14.07
N ASP A 371 -6.68 11.72 13.74
CA ASP A 371 -6.53 13.18 13.76
C ASP A 371 -6.24 13.66 15.20
N ALA A 372 -6.95 13.13 16.20
CA ALA A 372 -6.74 13.50 17.59
C ALA A 372 -5.31 13.18 18.06
N LYS A 373 -4.76 12.03 17.68
CA LYS A 373 -3.36 11.66 17.97
C LYS A 373 -2.37 12.56 17.23
N LEU A 374 -2.65 12.89 15.96
CA LEU A 374 -1.84 13.82 15.17
C LEU A 374 -1.77 15.20 15.86
N TYR A 375 -2.93 15.69 16.32
CA TYR A 375 -3.08 16.98 16.99
C TYR A 375 -2.51 16.98 18.41
N LEU A 376 -2.57 15.87 19.13
CA LEU A 376 -1.87 15.71 20.40
C LEU A 376 -0.35 15.91 20.21
N GLY A 377 0.21 15.32 19.15
CA GLY A 377 1.62 15.53 18.81
C GLY A 377 1.94 16.99 18.49
N LEU A 378 1.07 17.69 17.74
CA LEU A 378 1.22 19.15 17.51
C LEU A 378 1.17 19.95 18.82
N ALA A 379 0.25 19.63 19.72
CA ALA A 379 0.12 20.33 20.99
C ALA A 379 1.35 20.10 21.89
N TYR A 380 1.87 18.87 21.96
CA TYR A 380 3.13 18.60 22.64
C TYR A 380 4.31 19.35 22.01
N LEU A 381 4.35 19.46 20.69
CA LEU A 381 5.38 20.24 20.01
C LEU A 381 5.31 21.71 20.40
N GLN A 382 4.10 22.30 20.42
CA GLN A 382 3.90 23.69 20.89
C GLN A 382 4.25 23.87 22.37
N ALA A 383 4.09 22.82 23.18
CA ALA A 383 4.51 22.83 24.58
C ALA A 383 6.04 22.66 24.78
N GLY A 384 6.80 22.47 23.69
CA GLY A 384 8.23 22.15 23.75
C GLY A 384 8.54 20.70 24.16
N GLU A 385 7.53 19.85 24.31
CA GLU A 385 7.65 18.46 24.74
C GLU A 385 7.94 17.51 23.55
N VAL A 386 9.03 17.76 22.81
CA VAL A 386 9.37 17.09 21.54
C VAL A 386 9.36 15.56 21.64
N SER A 387 9.85 15.00 22.75
CA SER A 387 9.87 13.54 22.93
C SER A 387 8.46 12.95 23.03
N LYS A 388 7.54 13.65 23.70
CA LYS A 388 6.13 13.24 23.78
C LYS A 388 5.41 13.47 22.46
N ALA A 389 5.72 14.55 21.74
CA ALA A 389 5.20 14.79 20.40
C ALA A 389 5.54 13.62 19.46
N GLN A 390 6.79 13.19 19.44
CA GLN A 390 7.23 12.03 18.67
C GLN A 390 6.57 10.73 19.11
N ALA A 391 6.37 10.53 20.42
CA ALA A 391 5.66 9.36 20.94
C ALA A 391 4.20 9.34 20.45
N ALA A 392 3.50 10.47 20.52
CA ALA A 392 2.13 10.60 20.03
C ALA A 392 2.03 10.31 18.52
N TRP A 393 2.88 10.91 17.70
CA TRP A 393 2.87 10.69 16.25
C TRP A 393 3.17 9.26 15.83
N LYS A 394 4.00 8.52 16.59
CA LYS A 394 4.25 7.08 16.35
C LYS A 394 2.99 6.22 16.53
N THR A 395 1.99 6.70 17.27
CA THR A 395 0.72 5.99 17.47
C THR A 395 -0.30 6.22 16.35
N VAL A 396 0.00 7.12 15.41
CA VAL A 396 -0.86 7.43 14.26
C VAL A 396 -0.66 6.34 13.19
N LYS A 397 -1.74 5.62 12.89
CA LYS A 397 -1.79 4.47 11.99
C LYS A 397 -2.84 4.60 10.88
N GLY A 398 -3.43 5.79 10.69
CA GLY A 398 -4.42 6.00 9.64
C GLY A 398 -3.83 5.87 8.23
N THR A 399 -4.64 5.32 7.31
CA THR A 399 -4.27 5.06 5.91
C THR A 399 -4.69 6.18 4.96
N ASP A 400 -5.17 7.28 5.53
CA ASP A 400 -5.84 8.40 4.86
C ASP A 400 -4.94 9.63 4.70
N GLY A 401 -3.64 9.47 4.99
CA GLY A 401 -2.63 10.53 5.00
C GLY A 401 -2.18 10.96 6.40
N SER A 402 -2.94 10.65 7.46
CA SER A 402 -2.55 10.99 8.84
C SER A 402 -1.19 10.40 9.25
N ALA A 403 -0.94 9.13 8.92
CA ALA A 403 0.35 8.50 9.22
C ALA A 403 1.51 9.09 8.42
N ASP A 404 1.29 9.54 7.18
CA ASP A 404 2.30 10.26 6.39
C ASP A 404 2.67 11.58 7.05
N LEU A 405 1.67 12.37 7.44
CA LEU A 405 1.87 13.66 8.12
C LEU A 405 2.59 13.47 9.46
N ALA A 406 2.18 12.48 10.26
CA ALA A 406 2.81 12.15 11.53
C ALA A 406 4.29 11.77 11.37
N ARG A 407 4.63 10.96 10.36
CA ARG A 407 6.03 10.63 10.04
C ARG A 407 6.84 11.88 9.66
N LEU A 408 6.29 12.75 8.83
CA LEU A 408 6.96 14.00 8.44
C LEU A 408 7.17 14.95 9.63
N TRP A 409 6.21 15.03 10.55
CA TRP A 409 6.38 15.78 11.79
C TRP A 409 7.45 15.21 12.70
N ILE A 410 7.53 13.88 12.83
CA ILE A 410 8.62 13.23 13.58
C ILE A 410 9.96 13.64 13.00
N ILE A 411 10.12 13.58 11.68
CA ILE A 411 11.36 13.97 10.99
C ILE A 411 11.67 15.45 11.24
N GLN A 412 10.69 16.33 11.01
CA GLN A 412 10.89 17.77 11.18
C GLN A 412 11.17 18.19 12.62
N SER A 413 10.63 17.45 13.60
CA SER A 413 10.93 17.72 15.02
C SER A 413 12.36 17.38 15.41
N ARG A 414 13.08 16.57 14.62
CA ARG A 414 14.49 16.22 14.87
C ARG A 414 15.44 17.28 14.32
N SER A 415 15.13 17.85 13.15
CA SER A 415 15.91 18.89 12.47
C SER A 415 15.81 20.26 13.16
N ALA A 416 14.74 20.51 13.92
CA ALA A 416 14.56 21.74 14.70
C ALA A 416 15.53 21.88 15.91
N LYS A 417 16.40 20.90 16.16
CA LYS A 417 17.50 21.02 17.13
C LYS A 417 18.74 21.63 16.48
N HIS A 418 18.72 22.91 16.13
CA HIS A 418 19.94 23.68 15.86
C HIS A 418 19.77 25.13 16.31
#